data_AF-A0A7Y9W9F4-F1
#
_entry.id   AF-A0A7Y9W9F4-F1
#
_cell.length_a   1.000
_cell.length_b   1.000
_cell.length_c   1.000
_cell.angle_alpha   90.00
_cell.angle_beta   90.00
_cell.angle_gamma   90.00
#
_symmetry.space_group_name_H-M   'P 1'
#
loop_
_entity.id
_entity.type
_entity.pdbx_description
1 polymer ?
#
loop_
_entity_poly.entity_id
_entity_poly.type
_entity_poly.pdbx_seq_one_letter_code
_entity_poly.pdbx_strand_id
1 'polypeptide(L)'
;MALSTSPYARSKLFCYSLASEWPVWLRVFVGVGVVASLAACSTPDPNQRVTGSGGTLVKYSSAQVSVDLTATERNALAGMRDRSFVGASSERALTAVAAALKASGYAPVTVEADTALVEGGRSEVLVQKWRELVRGVLKARLGGLPAKPDHQYTAALVSVRPAVSGPGVIVRARFDNTVWDSNGDARTKTVLAREDYDAFFTKVDAALRGNAAPLRP
;
A
#
# COMPACT_ATOMS: atom_id res chain seq x y z
N MET A 1 54.73 42.54 -12.81
CA MET A 1 56.08 42.57 -12.19
C MET A 1 55.88 42.20 -10.73
N ALA A 2 56.12 40.94 -10.37
CA ALA A 2 57.42 40.41 -9.92
C ALA A 2 57.64 40.77 -8.43
N LEU A 3 57.51 39.78 -7.54
CA LEU A 3 58.62 39.13 -6.79
C LEU A 3 59.10 40.02 -5.63
N SER A 4 59.48 39.57 -4.43
CA SER A 4 59.70 38.29 -3.79
C SER A 4 60.24 38.63 -2.38
N THR A 5 60.47 37.60 -1.57
CA THR A 5 61.46 37.52 -0.47
C THR A 5 61.00 37.77 0.97
N SER A 6 60.87 36.64 1.69
CA SER A 6 61.13 36.45 3.12
C SER A 6 62.64 36.53 3.40
N PRO A 7 63.08 36.84 4.65
CA PRO A 7 63.71 35.78 5.47
C PRO A 7 63.54 35.88 7.02
N TYR A 8 63.55 34.71 7.69
CA TYR A 8 64.26 34.27 8.94
C TYR A 8 64.84 35.35 9.91
N ALA A 9 64.95 35.23 11.26
CA ALA A 9 64.78 34.18 12.28
C ALA A 9 65.15 34.70 13.71
N ARG A 10 64.76 33.94 14.77
CA ARG A 10 65.38 33.69 16.13
C ARG A 10 64.28 33.67 17.22
N SER A 11 63.90 32.61 17.93
CA SER A 11 64.54 31.56 18.78
C SER A 11 64.94 31.99 20.22
N LYS A 12 64.21 31.44 21.22
CA LYS A 12 64.59 30.89 22.56
C LYS A 12 63.29 30.68 23.40
N LEU A 13 62.85 29.48 23.85
CA LEU A 13 63.34 28.44 24.78
C LEU A 13 62.90 28.62 26.26
N PHE A 14 62.50 27.48 26.88
CA PHE A 14 62.15 27.13 28.28
C PHE A 14 60.67 27.28 28.72
N CYS A 15 59.87 26.21 28.82
CA CYS A 15 59.80 25.07 29.78
C CYS A 15 59.25 25.44 31.17
N TYR A 16 58.08 24.89 31.56
CA TYR A 16 57.88 24.09 32.79
C TYR A 16 56.62 23.22 32.69
N SER A 17 56.75 22.01 33.23
CA SER A 17 55.81 20.89 33.33
C SER A 17 55.06 20.93 34.67
N LEU A 18 53.89 20.24 34.75
CA LEU A 18 53.19 19.60 35.91
C LEU A 18 51.66 19.77 35.71
N ALA A 19 50.87 18.79 35.26
CA ALA A 19 50.49 17.50 35.86
C ALA A 19 49.79 17.63 37.23
N SER A 20 48.46 17.43 37.25
CA SER A 20 47.70 16.91 38.41
C SER A 20 46.35 16.37 37.91
N GLU A 21 46.27 15.09 37.55
CA GLU A 21 45.87 13.96 38.41
C GLU A 21 44.36 13.90 38.72
N TRP A 22 43.71 12.91 38.09
CA TRP A 22 42.39 12.36 38.45
C TRP A 22 42.41 11.71 39.83
N PRO A 23 41.22 11.47 40.42
CA PRO A 23 41.04 10.19 41.09
C PRO A 23 39.78 9.42 40.66
N VAL A 24 40.06 8.16 40.39
CA VAL A 24 39.20 6.98 40.26
C VAL A 24 38.46 6.70 41.56
N TRP A 25 37.13 6.72 41.59
CA TRP A 25 36.36 5.91 42.55
C TRP A 25 35.04 5.40 41.95
N LEU A 26 35.08 4.09 41.72
CA LEU A 26 34.01 3.15 41.45
C LEU A 26 33.07 3.06 42.66
N ARG A 27 31.76 3.34 42.53
CA ARG A 27 30.73 2.78 43.45
C ARG A 27 29.43 2.47 42.71
N VAL A 28 29.21 1.17 42.57
CA VAL A 28 27.98 0.46 42.25
C VAL A 28 26.88 0.82 43.25
N PHE A 29 25.67 1.15 42.78
CA PHE A 29 24.43 0.93 43.51
C PHE A 29 23.43 0.21 42.60
N VAL A 30 23.23 -1.07 42.92
CA VAL A 30 22.11 -1.92 42.50
C VAL A 30 20.97 -1.64 43.48
N GLY A 31 19.73 -1.45 43.00
CA GLY A 31 18.56 -1.74 43.82
C GLY A 31 17.31 -0.86 43.62
N VAL A 32 16.38 -1.41 42.82
CA VAL A 32 14.91 -1.42 43.04
C VAL A 32 14.13 -0.10 42.89
N GLY A 33 13.28 -0.05 41.86
CA GLY A 33 12.21 0.95 41.74
C GLY A 33 11.39 0.87 40.45
N VAL A 34 10.74 -0.27 40.19
CA VAL A 34 9.49 -0.41 39.40
C VAL A 34 9.47 0.27 38.01
N VAL A 35 9.93 -0.40 36.95
CA VAL A 35 9.06 -1.15 36.01
C VAL A 35 7.63 -0.59 35.92
N ALA A 36 7.45 0.53 35.22
CA ALA A 36 6.16 0.91 34.65
C ALA A 36 5.99 0.21 33.29
N SER A 37 5.52 -1.04 33.37
CA SER A 37 5.08 -1.86 32.25
C SER A 37 3.96 -1.19 31.47
N LEU A 38 4.14 -1.09 30.15
CA LEU A 38 3.21 -1.59 29.13
C LEU A 38 1.71 -1.38 29.42
N ALA A 39 1.19 -0.24 28.97
CA ALA A 39 -0.19 -0.13 28.52
C ALA A 39 -0.26 0.77 27.28
N ALA A 40 0.54 0.44 26.25
CA ALA A 40 0.17 0.82 24.89
C ALA A 40 -0.97 -0.12 24.47
N CYS A 41 -2.18 0.16 24.98
CA CYS A 41 -3.39 -0.38 24.39
C CYS A 41 -3.35 0.02 22.91
N SER A 42 -3.32 -0.96 22.01
CA SER A 42 -3.50 -0.74 20.58
C SER A 42 -4.88 -0.11 20.41
N THR A 43 -4.96 1.23 20.38
CA THR A 43 -6.21 1.90 20.10
C THR A 43 -6.66 1.43 18.71
N PRO A 44 -7.86 0.83 18.60
CA PRO A 44 -8.40 0.45 17.31
C PRO A 44 -8.36 1.67 16.40
N ASP A 45 -7.83 1.49 15.19
CA ASP A 45 -7.83 2.53 14.16
C ASP A 45 -9.28 3.02 13.99
N PRO A 46 -9.56 4.33 14.12
CA PRO A 46 -10.93 4.85 14.11
C PRO A 46 -11.66 4.61 12.78
N ASN A 47 -10.92 4.26 11.72
CA ASN A 47 -11.51 3.93 10.42
C ASN A 47 -11.73 2.44 10.22
N GLN A 48 -11.51 1.60 11.24
CA GLN A 48 -11.79 0.16 11.18
C GLN A 48 -13.17 -0.15 11.73
N ARG A 49 -13.96 -0.88 10.94
CA ARG A 49 -15.27 -1.41 11.36
C ARG A 49 -15.21 -2.92 11.31
N VAL A 50 -15.47 -3.58 12.44
CA VAL A 50 -15.68 -5.04 12.48
C VAL A 50 -17.03 -5.34 11.84
N THR A 51 -17.02 -6.07 10.73
CA THR A 51 -18.20 -6.45 9.95
C THR A 51 -18.71 -7.85 10.27
N GLY A 52 -17.94 -8.64 11.03
CA GLY A 52 -18.34 -9.97 11.50
C GLY A 52 -17.33 -10.53 12.49
N SER A 53 -17.78 -11.43 13.37
CA SER A 53 -16.91 -12.15 14.31
C SER A 53 -17.40 -13.59 14.44
N GLY A 54 -16.59 -14.54 14.01
CA GLY A 54 -16.74 -15.96 14.29
C GLY A 54 -15.88 -16.34 15.50
N GLY A 55 -16.54 -16.80 16.57
CA GLY A 55 -16.01 -17.37 17.83
C GLY A 55 -14.52 -17.22 18.16
N THR A 56 -14.22 -16.56 19.27
CA THR A 56 -12.86 -16.45 19.81
C THR A 56 -12.51 -17.70 20.64
N LEU A 57 -11.93 -18.73 20.02
CA LEU A 57 -11.20 -19.75 20.78
C LEU A 57 -9.74 -19.27 20.88
N VAL A 58 -9.06 -19.52 22.01
CA VAL A 58 -7.76 -18.92 22.43
C VAL A 58 -6.62 -18.92 21.37
N LYS A 59 -6.76 -19.62 20.24
CA LYS A 59 -5.80 -19.71 19.14
C LYS A 59 -6.34 -19.41 17.75
N TYR A 60 -7.65 -19.16 17.59
CA TYR A 60 -8.30 -18.94 16.30
C TYR A 60 -9.33 -17.82 16.42
N SER A 61 -9.24 -16.83 15.53
CA SER A 61 -10.14 -15.68 15.45
C SER A 61 -10.64 -15.58 14.02
N SER A 62 -11.94 -15.35 13.83
CA SER A 62 -12.51 -15.12 12.51
C SER A 62 -13.21 -13.77 12.47
N ALA A 63 -12.46 -12.73 12.81
CA ALA A 63 -12.90 -11.35 12.73
C ALA A 63 -12.80 -10.85 11.28
N GLN A 64 -13.87 -10.23 10.81
CA GLN A 64 -13.90 -9.54 9.52
C GLN A 64 -13.85 -8.04 9.79
N VAL A 65 -12.87 -7.35 9.21
CA VAL A 65 -12.63 -5.92 9.41
C VAL A 65 -12.61 -5.21 8.07
N SER A 66 -13.46 -4.20 7.92
CA SER A 66 -13.41 -3.25 6.82
C SER A 66 -12.68 -1.99 7.26
N VAL A 67 -11.71 -1.53 6.47
CA VAL A 67 -11.05 -0.24 6.66
C VAL A 67 -11.73 0.79 5.78
N ASP A 68 -12.49 1.69 6.39
CA ASP A 68 -13.10 2.81 5.70
C ASP A 68 -12.04 3.84 5.28
N LEU A 69 -12.34 4.56 4.21
CA LEU A 69 -11.46 5.61 3.71
C LEU A 69 -11.61 6.90 4.51
N THR A 70 -10.48 7.48 4.91
CA THR A 70 -10.42 8.85 5.44
C THR A 70 -10.88 9.86 4.38
N ALA A 71 -11.16 11.11 4.79
CA ALA A 71 -11.55 12.16 3.85
C ALA A 71 -10.46 12.42 2.79
N THR A 72 -9.19 12.43 3.21
CA THR A 72 -8.03 12.60 2.31
C THR A 72 -7.92 11.44 1.32
N GLU A 73 -8.06 10.20 1.78
CA GLU A 73 -8.01 9.02 0.91
C GLU A 73 -9.21 8.96 -0.06
N ARG A 74 -10.40 9.40 0.36
CA ARG A 74 -11.57 9.53 -0.54
C ARG A 74 -11.31 10.53 -1.66
N ASN A 75 -10.68 11.66 -1.36
CA ASN A 75 -10.30 12.64 -2.36
C ASN A 75 -9.22 12.10 -3.31
N ALA A 76 -8.23 11.38 -2.79
CA ALA A 76 -7.22 10.71 -3.61
C ALA A 76 -7.87 9.69 -4.57
N LEU A 77 -8.78 8.84 -4.06
CA LEU A 77 -9.55 7.90 -4.87
C LEU A 77 -10.37 8.59 -5.95
N ALA A 78 -11.07 9.68 -5.60
CA ALA A 78 -11.87 10.44 -6.55
C ALA A 78 -11.06 10.92 -7.76
N GLY A 79 -9.79 11.27 -7.58
CA GLY A 79 -8.90 11.75 -8.63
C GLY A 79 -8.32 10.67 -9.55
N MET A 80 -8.51 9.38 -9.25
CA MET A 80 -7.95 8.27 -10.06
C MET A 80 -8.98 7.23 -10.50
N ARG A 81 -10.14 7.14 -9.83
CA ARG A 81 -11.12 6.09 -10.09
C ARG A 81 -11.91 6.24 -11.40
N ASP A 82 -12.01 7.45 -11.95
CA ASP A 82 -12.85 7.74 -13.12
C ASP A 82 -11.98 8.09 -14.33
N ARG A 83 -12.26 7.49 -15.49
CA ARG A 83 -11.66 7.88 -16.78
C ARG A 83 -12.70 7.96 -17.87
N SER A 84 -12.64 9.01 -18.69
CA SER A 84 -13.52 9.18 -19.84
C SER A 84 -12.91 8.60 -21.11
N PHE A 85 -13.74 7.95 -21.91
CA PHE A 85 -13.40 7.43 -23.23
C PHE A 85 -14.37 8.02 -24.26
N VAL A 86 -13.86 8.93 -25.07
CA VAL A 86 -14.63 9.65 -26.10
C VAL A 86 -14.97 8.70 -27.25
N GLY A 87 -16.20 8.77 -27.75
CA GLY A 87 -16.64 7.99 -28.92
C GLY A 87 -16.81 6.48 -28.70
N ALA A 88 -16.54 5.96 -27.51
CA ALA A 88 -16.83 4.56 -27.16
C ALA A 88 -18.31 4.39 -26.78
N SER A 89 -18.94 3.31 -27.24
CA SER A 89 -20.26 2.89 -26.75
C SER A 89 -20.14 2.14 -25.42
N SER A 90 -21.21 2.10 -24.63
CA SER A 90 -21.25 1.37 -23.36
C SER A 90 -20.90 -0.11 -23.53
N GLU A 91 -21.46 -0.78 -24.53
CA GLU A 91 -21.19 -2.20 -24.82
C GLU A 91 -19.72 -2.47 -25.15
N ARG A 92 -19.13 -1.61 -26.01
CA ARG A 92 -17.72 -1.72 -26.38
C ARG A 92 -16.82 -1.47 -25.17
N ALA A 93 -17.19 -0.53 -24.31
CA ALA A 93 -16.46 -0.25 -23.08
C ALA A 93 -16.57 -1.39 -22.06
N LEU A 94 -17.75 -2.01 -21.87
CA LEU A 94 -17.91 -3.19 -21.01
C LEU A 94 -17.04 -4.35 -21.49
N THR A 95 -17.03 -4.61 -22.80
CA THR A 95 -16.19 -5.64 -23.42
C THR A 95 -14.70 -5.35 -23.22
N ALA A 96 -14.27 -4.10 -23.43
CA ALA A 96 -12.88 -3.69 -23.24
C ALA A 96 -12.44 -3.75 -21.78
N VAL A 97 -13.32 -3.38 -20.83
CA VAL A 97 -13.09 -3.52 -19.39
C VAL A 97 -12.91 -4.99 -19.01
N ALA A 98 -13.81 -5.86 -19.47
CA ALA A 98 -13.70 -7.29 -19.20
C ALA A 98 -12.39 -7.88 -19.76
N ALA A 99 -11.99 -7.49 -20.98
CA ALA A 99 -10.72 -7.87 -21.57
C ALA A 99 -9.51 -7.35 -20.76
N ALA A 100 -9.55 -6.11 -20.30
CA ALA A 100 -8.49 -5.50 -19.49
C ALA A 100 -8.33 -6.19 -18.11
N LEU A 101 -9.43 -6.58 -17.48
CA LEU A 101 -9.41 -7.36 -16.23
C LEU A 101 -8.82 -8.75 -16.45
N LYS A 102 -9.26 -9.47 -17.49
CA LYS A 102 -8.69 -10.79 -17.85
C LYS A 102 -7.19 -10.69 -18.14
N ALA A 103 -6.77 -9.68 -18.91
CA ALA A 103 -5.36 -9.42 -19.19
C ALA A 103 -4.54 -9.03 -17.95
N SER A 104 -5.19 -8.60 -16.87
CA SER A 104 -4.55 -8.29 -15.58
C SER A 104 -4.60 -9.46 -14.58
N GLY A 105 -5.00 -10.66 -15.05
CA GLY A 105 -5.01 -11.89 -14.27
C GLY A 105 -6.25 -12.06 -13.39
N TYR A 106 -7.32 -11.28 -13.60
CA TYR A 106 -8.58 -11.48 -12.87
C TYR A 106 -9.34 -12.67 -13.49
N ALA A 107 -9.78 -13.59 -12.64
CA ALA A 107 -10.63 -14.73 -12.95
C ALA A 107 -11.39 -15.20 -11.69
N PRO A 108 -12.72 -15.38 -11.76
CA PRO A 108 -13.60 -15.12 -12.89
C PRO A 108 -13.80 -13.61 -13.15
N VAL A 109 -14.26 -13.28 -14.36
CA VAL A 109 -14.72 -11.92 -14.73
C VAL A 109 -16.16 -12.03 -15.23
N THR A 110 -17.06 -11.33 -14.56
CA THR A 110 -18.50 -11.32 -14.83
C THR A 110 -18.89 -9.96 -15.40
N VAL A 111 -19.69 -9.94 -16.46
CA VAL A 111 -20.22 -8.72 -17.06
C VAL A 111 -21.73 -8.72 -16.86
N GLU A 112 -22.23 -7.71 -16.17
CA GLU A 112 -23.65 -7.47 -15.96
C GLU A 112 -24.06 -6.28 -16.85
N ALA A 113 -24.61 -6.58 -18.02
CA ALA A 113 -24.96 -5.57 -19.02
C ALA A 113 -26.10 -4.64 -18.55
N ASP A 114 -27.05 -5.18 -17.77
CA ASP A 114 -28.24 -4.46 -17.30
C ASP A 114 -27.89 -3.34 -16.32
N THR A 115 -26.89 -3.56 -15.46
CA THR A 115 -26.38 -2.58 -14.49
C THR A 115 -25.14 -1.84 -15.00
N ALA A 116 -24.67 -2.18 -16.20
CA ALA A 116 -23.41 -1.72 -16.79
C ALA A 116 -22.21 -1.88 -15.83
N LEU A 117 -22.15 -3.04 -15.17
CA LEU A 117 -21.13 -3.39 -14.19
C LEU A 117 -20.27 -4.55 -14.69
N VAL A 118 -18.97 -4.48 -14.42
CA VAL A 118 -18.03 -5.58 -14.60
C VAL A 118 -17.36 -5.86 -13.28
N GLU A 119 -17.42 -7.12 -12.88
CA GLU A 119 -16.80 -7.61 -11.65
C GLU A 119 -15.70 -8.61 -11.97
N GLY A 120 -14.62 -8.59 -11.20
CA GLY A 120 -13.53 -9.55 -11.34
C GLY A 120 -12.86 -9.88 -10.01
N GLY A 121 -12.42 -11.12 -9.87
CA GLY A 121 -11.65 -11.59 -8.71
C GLY A 121 -10.20 -11.92 -9.06
N ARG A 122 -9.25 -11.61 -8.19
CA ARG A 122 -7.86 -12.07 -8.32
C ARG A 122 -7.31 -12.53 -6.98
N SER A 123 -6.97 -13.81 -6.88
CA SER A 123 -6.33 -14.40 -5.71
C SER A 123 -4.81 -14.41 -5.84
N GLU A 124 -4.10 -14.01 -4.79
CA GLU A 124 -2.64 -14.07 -4.67
C GLU A 124 -2.25 -14.76 -3.35
N VAL A 125 -1.25 -15.64 -3.38
CA VAL A 125 -0.71 -16.28 -2.17
C VAL A 125 0.42 -15.40 -1.62
N LEU A 126 0.24 -14.85 -0.42
CA LEU A 126 1.18 -13.89 0.19
C LEU A 126 2.42 -14.57 0.82
N VAL A 127 2.33 -15.87 1.12
CA VAL A 127 3.37 -16.62 1.84
C VAL A 127 4.75 -16.60 1.15
N GLN A 128 4.78 -16.57 -0.19
CA GLN A 128 6.03 -16.53 -0.97
C GLN A 128 6.68 -15.13 -0.92
N LYS A 129 5.89 -14.06 -1.14
CA LYS A 129 6.37 -12.65 -1.09
C LYS A 129 6.93 -12.28 0.29
N TRP A 130 6.38 -12.86 1.35
CA TRP A 130 6.90 -12.64 2.71
C TRP A 130 8.29 -13.24 2.92
N ARG A 131 8.64 -14.39 2.33
CA ARG A 131 10.01 -14.91 2.45
C ARG A 131 11.06 -13.99 1.82
N GLU A 132 10.68 -13.25 0.78
CA GLU A 132 11.54 -12.27 0.11
C GLU A 132 11.65 -10.96 0.92
N LEU A 133 10.55 -10.45 1.49
CA LEU A 133 10.52 -9.21 2.28
C LEU A 133 11.03 -9.37 3.73
N VAL A 134 10.86 -10.56 4.33
CA VAL A 134 11.14 -10.83 5.76
C VAL A 134 12.64 -10.92 6.07
N ARG A 135 13.52 -11.20 5.10
CA ARG A 135 14.97 -11.14 5.36
C ARG A 135 15.49 -9.72 5.60
N GLY A 136 14.80 -8.69 5.09
CA GLY A 136 15.27 -7.31 5.19
C GLY A 136 14.74 -6.50 6.39
N VAL A 137 13.46 -6.65 6.74
CA VAL A 137 12.78 -5.62 7.57
C VAL A 137 12.15 -6.16 8.87
N LEU A 138 11.72 -7.43 8.90
CA LEU A 138 10.86 -7.91 9.99
C LEU A 138 11.61 -8.30 11.29
N LYS A 139 12.92 -8.54 11.24
CA LYS A 139 13.70 -8.90 12.44
C LYS A 139 13.96 -7.72 13.39
N ALA A 140 13.78 -6.48 12.91
CA ALA A 140 14.23 -5.29 13.64
C ALA A 140 13.13 -4.55 14.43
N ARG A 141 11.83 -4.80 14.21
CA ARG A 141 10.78 -3.93 14.79
C ARG A 141 9.59 -4.56 15.51
N LEU A 142 9.33 -5.86 15.43
CA LEU A 142 8.08 -6.40 16.00
C LEU A 142 8.35 -7.71 16.75
N GLY A 143 8.62 -7.59 18.05
CA GLY A 143 8.46 -8.70 18.98
C GLY A 143 7.00 -9.16 18.99
N GLY A 144 6.77 -10.45 18.75
CA GLY A 144 5.46 -11.10 18.81
C GLY A 144 4.59 -10.88 17.57
N LEU A 145 4.57 -11.84 16.64
CA LEU A 145 3.71 -11.81 15.44
C LEU A 145 2.48 -12.70 15.70
N PRO A 146 1.27 -12.16 15.90
CA PRO A 146 0.13 -13.02 16.26
C PRO A 146 -0.56 -13.69 15.07
N ALA A 147 -0.29 -13.31 13.81
CA ALA A 147 -0.78 -14.03 12.64
C ALA A 147 0.04 -13.67 11.40
N LYS A 148 0.20 -14.62 10.46
CA LYS A 148 0.89 -14.37 9.19
C LYS A 148 -0.17 -14.17 8.10
N PRO A 149 -0.09 -13.08 7.30
CA PRO A 149 -0.89 -12.97 6.09
C PRO A 149 -0.59 -14.15 5.17
N ASP A 150 -1.62 -14.88 4.77
CA ASP A 150 -1.48 -16.13 4.00
C ASP A 150 -2.03 -15.97 2.57
N HIS A 151 -3.19 -15.33 2.44
CA HIS A 151 -3.89 -15.15 1.18
C HIS A 151 -4.36 -13.71 1.00
N GLN A 152 -4.34 -13.26 -0.24
CA GLN A 152 -4.85 -11.97 -0.68
C GLN A 152 -5.86 -12.20 -1.79
N TYR A 153 -6.95 -11.45 -1.77
CA TYR A 153 -7.93 -11.39 -2.86
C TYR A 153 -8.21 -9.95 -3.22
N THR A 154 -8.07 -9.61 -4.49
CA THR A 154 -8.46 -8.31 -5.02
C THR A 154 -9.75 -8.45 -5.80
N ALA A 155 -10.79 -7.74 -5.36
CA ALA A 155 -12.03 -7.56 -6.09
C ALA A 155 -11.94 -6.30 -6.95
N ALA A 156 -12.25 -6.41 -8.24
CA ALA A 156 -12.42 -5.29 -9.15
C ALA A 156 -13.92 -5.07 -9.38
N LEU A 157 -14.38 -3.85 -9.14
CA LEU A 157 -15.75 -3.39 -9.37
C LEU A 157 -15.67 -2.22 -10.35
N VAL A 158 -16.13 -2.41 -11.58
CA VAL A 158 -15.99 -1.42 -12.64
C VAL A 158 -17.34 -1.10 -13.27
N SER A 159 -17.83 0.12 -13.09
CA SER A 159 -19.07 0.58 -13.74
C SER A 159 -18.79 1.45 -14.95
N VAL A 160 -19.63 1.29 -15.97
CA VAL A 160 -19.58 2.07 -17.20
C VAL A 160 -20.86 2.90 -17.28
N ARG A 161 -20.73 4.22 -17.40
CA ARG A 161 -21.87 5.11 -17.58
C ARG A 161 -21.69 6.00 -18.80
N PRO A 162 -22.77 6.44 -19.46
CA PRO A 162 -22.69 7.45 -20.50
C PRO A 162 -22.00 8.73 -19.98
N ALA A 163 -21.24 9.40 -20.84
CA ALA A 163 -20.71 10.72 -20.53
C ALA A 163 -21.86 11.74 -20.43
N VAL A 164 -21.77 12.66 -19.47
CA VAL A 164 -22.82 13.68 -19.25
C VAL A 164 -22.84 14.72 -20.38
N SER A 165 -21.68 14.98 -20.99
CA SER A 165 -21.52 15.98 -22.04
C SER A 165 -20.78 15.38 -23.24
N GLY A 166 -21.53 14.97 -24.25
CA GLY A 166 -20.99 14.51 -25.54
C GLY A 166 -20.90 12.99 -25.71
N PRO A 167 -20.46 12.55 -26.91
CA PRO A 167 -20.39 11.13 -27.25
C PRO A 167 -19.25 10.44 -26.49
N GLY A 168 -19.59 9.39 -25.74
CA GLY A 168 -18.61 8.55 -25.05
C GLY A 168 -19.13 8.01 -23.73
N VAL A 169 -18.21 7.45 -22.96
CA VAL A 169 -18.50 6.85 -21.65
C VAL A 169 -17.52 7.34 -20.59
N ILE A 170 -17.92 7.19 -19.33
CA ILE A 170 -17.06 7.30 -18.17
C ILE A 170 -16.99 5.92 -17.52
N VAL A 171 -15.79 5.39 -17.39
CA VAL A 171 -15.51 4.14 -16.68
C VAL A 171 -15.04 4.50 -15.27
N ARG A 172 -15.72 3.97 -14.26
CA ARG A 172 -15.37 4.11 -12.84
C ARG A 172 -14.89 2.77 -12.32
N ALA A 173 -13.63 2.70 -11.89
CA ALA A 173 -13.04 1.52 -11.29
C ALA A 173 -12.95 1.66 -9.77
N ARG A 174 -13.12 0.55 -9.06
CA ARG A 174 -12.79 0.42 -7.64
C ARG A 174 -12.15 -0.95 -7.45
N PHE A 175 -11.02 -0.96 -6.75
CA PHE A 175 -10.35 -2.19 -6.36
C PHE A 175 -10.38 -2.30 -4.85
N ASP A 176 -10.91 -3.39 -4.33
CA ASP A 176 -10.92 -3.69 -2.91
C ASP A 176 -10.04 -4.90 -2.66
N ASN A 177 -9.11 -4.77 -1.72
CA ASN A 177 -8.16 -5.80 -1.38
C ASN A 177 -8.52 -6.39 -0.02
N THR A 178 -8.76 -7.70 0.01
CA THR A 178 -8.99 -8.47 1.22
C THR A 178 -7.78 -9.33 1.50
N VAL A 179 -7.20 -9.18 2.69
CA VAL A 179 -6.10 -10.00 3.18
C VAL A 179 -6.62 -10.89 4.29
N TRP A 180 -6.42 -12.19 4.16
CA TRP A 180 -6.63 -13.14 5.26
C TRP A 180 -5.31 -13.41 5.96
N ASP A 181 -5.42 -13.73 7.24
CA ASP A 181 -4.31 -14.26 8.02
C ASP A 181 -4.53 -15.71 8.43
N SER A 182 -3.44 -16.32 8.92
CA SER A 182 -3.41 -17.70 9.38
C SER A 182 -4.39 -18.04 10.51
N ASN A 183 -4.97 -17.05 11.18
CA ASN A 183 -5.94 -17.28 12.25
C ASN A 183 -7.38 -17.34 11.73
N GLY A 184 -7.61 -16.88 10.50
CA GLY A 184 -8.92 -16.78 9.87
C GLY A 184 -9.48 -15.35 9.90
N ASP A 185 -8.72 -14.36 10.36
CA ASP A 185 -9.13 -12.96 10.33
C ASP A 185 -9.00 -12.41 8.90
N ALA A 186 -9.96 -11.60 8.48
CA ALA A 186 -9.99 -10.99 7.16
C ALA A 186 -10.02 -9.46 7.28
N ARG A 187 -9.14 -8.78 6.54
CA ARG A 187 -9.10 -7.32 6.49
C ARG A 187 -9.27 -6.83 5.05
N THR A 188 -10.34 -6.09 4.80
CA THR A 188 -10.63 -5.48 3.50
C THR A 188 -10.29 -3.99 3.51
N LYS A 189 -9.56 -3.52 2.49
CA LYS A 189 -9.24 -2.11 2.26
C LYS A 189 -9.35 -1.77 0.77
N THR A 190 -9.91 -0.60 0.44
CA THR A 190 -9.86 -0.08 -0.93
C THR A 190 -8.43 0.28 -1.33
N VAL A 191 -8.01 -0.16 -2.51
CA VAL A 191 -6.69 0.11 -3.08
C VAL A 191 -6.58 1.59 -3.43
N LEU A 192 -5.47 2.22 -3.03
CA LEU A 192 -5.19 3.63 -3.30
C LEU A 192 -3.89 3.84 -4.10
N ALA A 193 -3.39 2.79 -4.74
CA ALA A 193 -2.20 2.81 -5.58
C ALA A 193 -2.57 3.34 -6.97
N ARG A 194 -2.15 4.58 -7.29
CA ARG A 194 -2.51 5.25 -8.55
C ARG A 194 -2.01 4.47 -9.76
N GLU A 195 -0.83 3.89 -9.65
CA GLU A 195 -0.19 3.03 -10.64
C GLU A 195 -1.08 1.85 -11.08
N ASP A 196 -1.85 1.26 -10.16
CA ASP A 196 -2.76 0.15 -10.48
C ASP A 196 -3.94 0.64 -11.33
N TYR A 197 -4.49 1.82 -11.00
CA TYR A 197 -5.56 2.45 -11.78
C TYR A 197 -5.07 2.86 -13.17
N ASP A 198 -3.91 3.51 -13.26
CA ASP A 198 -3.35 3.94 -14.53
C ASP A 198 -2.97 2.74 -15.42
N ALA A 199 -2.41 1.67 -14.84
CA ALA A 199 -2.12 0.43 -15.56
C ALA A 199 -3.39 -0.29 -16.02
N PHE A 200 -4.47 -0.26 -15.24
CA PHE A 200 -5.77 -0.78 -15.64
C PHE A 200 -6.34 0.01 -16.82
N PHE A 201 -6.44 1.34 -16.70
CA PHE A 201 -7.01 2.18 -17.74
C PHE A 201 -6.21 2.17 -19.04
N THR A 202 -4.89 2.01 -18.97
CA THR A 202 -4.04 1.80 -20.16
C THR A 202 -4.45 0.55 -20.92
N LYS A 203 -4.77 -0.56 -20.23
CA LYS A 203 -5.25 -1.78 -20.88
C LYS A 203 -6.66 -1.63 -21.44
N VAL A 204 -7.54 -0.89 -20.76
CA VAL A 204 -8.89 -0.57 -21.29
C VAL A 204 -8.76 0.22 -22.60
N ASP A 205 -7.90 1.25 -22.63
CA ASP A 205 -7.65 2.04 -23.83
C ASP A 205 -7.10 1.18 -24.99
N ALA A 206 -6.12 0.31 -24.69
CA ALA A 206 -5.59 -0.63 -25.67
C ALA A 206 -6.66 -1.59 -26.22
N ALA A 207 -7.51 -2.16 -25.35
CA ALA A 207 -8.60 -3.04 -25.74
C ALA A 207 -9.67 -2.29 -26.55
N LEU A 208 -9.98 -1.04 -26.20
CA LEU A 208 -10.87 -0.20 -26.99
C LEU A 208 -10.30 0.02 -28.38
N ARG A 209 -9.01 0.35 -28.53
CA ARG A 209 -8.39 0.54 -29.85
C ARG A 209 -8.31 -0.74 -30.67
N GLY A 210 -7.99 -1.88 -30.05
CA GLY A 210 -7.93 -3.19 -30.71
C GLY A 210 -9.30 -3.67 -31.23
N ASN A 211 -10.38 -3.25 -30.59
CA ASN A 211 -11.76 -3.55 -31.01
C ASN A 211 -12.33 -2.50 -31.99
N ALA A 212 -11.53 -1.53 -32.45
CA ALA A 212 -11.91 -0.68 -33.57
C ALA A 212 -11.82 -1.51 -34.84
N ALA A 213 -12.96 -1.91 -35.40
CA ALA A 213 -12.97 -2.43 -36.78
C ALA A 213 -12.23 -1.43 -37.68
N PRO A 214 -11.32 -1.87 -38.57
CA PRO A 214 -10.71 -0.97 -39.52
C PRO A 214 -11.83 -0.37 -40.38
N LEU A 215 -11.88 0.97 -40.45
CA LEU A 215 -12.72 1.68 -41.40
C LEU A 215 -12.37 1.14 -42.79
N ARG A 216 -13.26 0.36 -43.40
CA ARG A 216 -13.11 -0.02 -44.80
C ARG A 216 -13.30 1.25 -45.64
N PRO A 217 -12.37 1.58 -46.54
CA PRO A 217 -12.54 2.66 -47.51
C PRO A 217 -13.69 2.38 -48.47
#